data_AF-A0AAP2Z3Y2-F1
#
_entry.id   AF-A0AAP2Z3Y2-F1
#
_cell.length_a   1.000
_cell.length_b   1.000
_cell.length_c   1.000
_cell.angle_alpha   90.00
_cell.angle_beta   90.00
_cell.angle_gamma   90.00
#
_symmetry.space_group_name_H-M   'P 1'
#
loop_
_entity.id
_entity.type
_entity.pdbx_description
1 polymer ?
#
loop_
_entity_poly.entity_id
_entity_poly.type
_entity_poly.pdbx_seq_one_letter_code
_entity_poly.pdbx_strand_id
1 'polypeptide(L)'
;MKYIVKTPLTIVGFISMYIFGGGILSVLTGVTHLFSEQSILDAILMYFFTEYLPPTSIEDVILQAIVGSITAGLLWYWNTAL
;
A
#
# COMPACT_ATOMS: atom_id res chain seq x y z
N MET A 1 -14.75 12.70 -5.18
CA MET A 1 -15.33 12.04 -3.97
C MET A 1 -15.57 10.53 -4.13
N LYS A 2 -15.97 10.03 -5.31
CA LYS A 2 -16.20 8.58 -5.56
C LYS A 2 -15.03 7.70 -5.11
N TYR A 3 -13.81 7.99 -5.57
CA TYR A 3 -12.62 7.16 -5.30
C TYR A 3 -12.09 7.25 -3.87
N ILE A 4 -12.28 8.38 -3.20
CA ILE A 4 -11.78 8.61 -1.84
C ILE A 4 -12.73 8.03 -0.79
N VAL A 5 -14.04 8.11 -1.02
CA VAL A 5 -15.04 7.76 0.00
C VAL A 5 -15.88 6.56 -0.39
N LYS A 6 -16.39 6.49 -1.63
CA LYS A 6 -17.37 5.44 -2.01
C LYS A 6 -16.68 4.13 -2.39
N THR A 7 -15.59 4.20 -3.14
CA THR A 7 -14.86 3.01 -3.60
C THR A 7 -14.30 2.15 -2.45
N PRO A 8 -13.64 2.69 -1.41
CA PRO A 8 -13.14 1.87 -0.30
C PRO A 8 -14.26 1.28 0.58
N LEU A 9 -15.52 1.71 0.44
CA LEU A 9 -16.65 1.13 1.18
C LEU A 9 -17.26 -0.10 0.48
N THR A 10 -16.81 -0.42 -0.73
CA THR A 10 -17.18 -1.65 -1.43
C THR A 10 -16.13 -2.73 -1.19
N ILE A 11 -16.51 -4.01 -1.10
CA ILE A 11 -15.55 -5.10 -0.85
C ILE A 11 -14.43 -5.10 -1.89
N VAL A 12 -14.80 -5.09 -3.17
CA VAL A 12 -13.83 -5.09 -4.29
C VAL A 12 -12.99 -3.81 -4.29
N GLY A 13 -13.63 -2.66 -4.10
CA GLY A 13 -12.90 -1.39 -4.09
C GLY A 13 -11.97 -1.25 -2.89
N PHE A 14 -12.34 -1.74 -1.70
CA PHE A 14 -11.47 -1.79 -0.53
C PHE A 14 -10.22 -2.61 -0.81
N ILE A 15 -10.38 -3.84 -1.31
CA ILE A 15 -9.26 -4.73 -1.65
C ILE A 15 -8.34 -4.06 -2.67
N SER A 16 -8.90 -3.43 -3.71
CA SER A 16 -8.10 -2.71 -4.70
C SER A 16 -7.32 -1.53 -4.11
N MET A 17 -7.94 -0.74 -3.23
CA MET A 17 -7.26 0.38 -2.57
C MET A 17 -6.19 -0.10 -1.59
N TYR A 18 -6.47 -1.18 -0.86
CA TYR A 18 -5.51 -1.85 0.02
C TYR A 18 -4.28 -2.34 -0.76
N ILE A 19 -4.46 -3.11 -1.83
CA ILE A 19 -3.34 -3.63 -2.64
C ILE A 19 -2.53 -2.48 -3.26
N PHE A 20 -3.21 -1.49 -3.83
CA PHE A 20 -2.54 -0.38 -4.48
C PHE A 20 -1.77 0.52 -3.50
N GLY A 21 -2.41 0.89 -2.38
CA GLY A 21 -1.75 1.66 -1.33
C GLY A 21 -0.65 0.88 -0.62
N GLY A 22 -0.83 -0.43 -0.44
CA GLY A 22 0.21 -1.36 0.00
C GLY A 22 1.43 -1.32 -0.90
N GLY A 23 1.23 -1.41 -2.22
CA GLY A 23 2.32 -1.27 -3.20
C GLY A 23 3.07 0.05 -3.07
N ILE A 24 2.36 1.17 -2.90
CA ILE A 24 2.99 2.49 -2.70
C ILE A 24 3.83 2.50 -1.42
N LEU A 25 3.27 2.06 -0.30
CA LEU A 25 3.98 2.04 0.98
C LEU A 25 5.17 1.07 0.96
N SER A 26 5.04 -0.10 0.32
CA SER A 26 6.14 -1.05 0.15
C SER A 26 7.29 -0.45 -0.66
N VAL A 27 7.00 0.32 -1.71
CA VAL A 27 8.05 1.03 -2.46
C VAL A 27 8.70 2.10 -1.60
N LEU A 28 7.92 2.92 -0.89
CA LEU A 28 8.46 3.98 -0.02
C LEU A 28 9.35 3.40 1.10
N THR A 29 8.88 2.38 1.79
CA THR A 29 9.64 1.70 2.84
C THR A 29 10.83 0.93 2.26
N GLY A 30 10.69 0.33 1.09
CA GLY A 30 11.82 -0.28 0.38
C GLY A 30 12.90 0.75 0.07
N VAL A 31 12.53 1.93 -0.43
CA VAL A 31 13.48 3.02 -0.69
C VAL A 31 14.19 3.46 0.60
N THR A 32 13.48 3.61 1.73
CA THR A 32 14.15 3.98 2.98
C THR A 32 15.14 2.92 3.47
N HIS A 33 14.85 1.63 3.24
CA HIS A 33 15.76 0.53 3.57
C HIS A 33 16.94 0.42 2.62
N LEU A 34 16.83 0.89 1.35
CA LEU A 34 17.98 0.98 0.45
C LEU A 34 19.03 1.97 0.96
N PHE A 35 18.61 2.96 1.75
CA PHE A 35 19.48 4.00 2.32
C PHE A 35 19.77 3.80 3.81
N SER A 36 19.31 2.70 4.41
CA SER A 36 19.64 2.32 5.78
C SER A 36 20.62 1.14 5.80
N GLU A 37 21.21 0.86 6.96
CA GLU A 37 22.09 -0.31 7.14
C GLU A 37 21.33 -1.66 7.08
N GLN A 38 20.00 -1.63 6.96
CA GLN A 38 19.17 -2.84 6.91
C GLN A 38 18.97 -3.31 5.47
N SER A 39 19.59 -4.44 5.14
CA SER A 39 19.49 -5.09 3.84
C SER A 39 18.06 -5.55 3.53
N ILE A 40 17.46 -5.01 2.47
CA ILE A 40 16.19 -5.48 1.91
C ILE A 40 16.29 -6.94 1.46
N LEU A 41 17.46 -7.34 0.97
CA LEU A 41 17.70 -8.72 0.56
C LEU A 41 17.55 -9.68 1.74
N ASP A 42 17.98 -9.28 2.93
CA ASP A 42 17.87 -10.11 4.14
C ASP A 42 16.40 -10.31 4.51
N ALA A 43 15.58 -9.26 4.40
CA ALA A 43 14.14 -9.35 4.64
C ALA A 43 13.42 -10.26 3.61
N ILE A 44 13.79 -10.17 2.32
CA ILE A 44 13.24 -11.03 1.27
C ILE A 44 13.63 -12.49 1.47
N LEU A 45 14.91 -12.74 1.79
CA LEU A 45 15.40 -14.09 2.04
C LEU A 45 14.77 -14.69 3.29
N MET A 46 14.63 -13.90 4.36
CA MET A 46 13.92 -14.34 5.56
C MET A 46 12.48 -14.76 5.23
N TYR A 47 11.74 -13.94 4.48
CA TYR A 47 10.39 -14.29 4.05
C TYR A 47 10.36 -15.58 3.21
N PHE A 48 11.28 -15.73 2.25
CA PHE A 48 11.33 -16.91 1.38
C PHE A 48 11.65 -18.21 2.15
N PHE A 49 12.53 -18.16 3.15
CA PHE A 49 12.94 -19.36 3.89
C PHE A 49 12.05 -19.70 5.07
N THR A 50 11.41 -18.70 5.68
CA THR A 50 10.59 -18.91 6.88
C THR A 50 9.10 -18.90 6.59
N GLU A 51 8.68 -18.40 5.42
CA GLU A 51 7.28 -18.12 5.06
C GLU A 51 6.53 -17.27 6.11
N TYR A 52 7.24 -16.68 7.07
CA TYR A 52 6.69 -15.84 8.11
C TYR A 52 6.55 -14.42 7.58
N LEU A 53 5.31 -14.01 7.32
CA LEU A 53 4.97 -12.60 7.27
C LEU A 53 4.85 -12.09 8.70
N PRO A 54 5.42 -10.91 9.03
CA PRO A 54 5.02 -10.24 10.25
C PRO A 54 3.49 -10.07 10.22
N PRO A 55 2.78 -10.37 11.32
CA PRO A 55 1.32 -10.23 11.36
C PRO A 55 0.96 -8.79 10.97
N THR A 56 0.25 -8.63 9.87
CA THR A 56 -0.20 -7.31 9.42
C THR A 56 -1.20 -6.77 10.44
N SER A 57 -0.91 -5.60 11.00
CA SER A 57 -1.82 -4.99 11.96
C SER A 57 -3.06 -4.45 11.25
N ILE A 58 -4.17 -4.35 11.98
CA ILE A 58 -5.40 -3.73 11.44
C ILE A 58 -5.13 -2.28 11.02
N GLU A 59 -4.24 -1.59 11.73
CA GLU A 59 -3.81 -0.24 11.39
C GLU A 59 -3.13 -0.18 10.03
N ASP A 60 -2.23 -1.11 9.72
CA ASP A 60 -1.56 -1.19 8.41
C ASP A 60 -2.57 -1.39 7.27
N VAL A 61 -3.57 -2.25 7.48
CA VAL A 61 -4.63 -2.50 6.49
C VAL A 61 -5.43 -1.22 6.22
N ILE A 62 -5.81 -0.50 7.26
CA ILE A 62 -6.55 0.76 7.15
C ILE A 62 -5.69 1.83 6.47
N LEU A 63 -4.42 1.97 6.86
CA LEU A 63 -3.50 2.94 6.29
C LEU A 63 -3.28 2.71 4.79
N GLN A 64 -3.06 1.46 4.38
CA GLN A 64 -2.91 1.09 2.97
C GLN A 64 -4.17 1.44 2.17
N ALA A 65 -5.36 1.13 2.70
CA ALA A 65 -6.61 1.48 2.04
C ALA A 65 -6.81 3.01 1.91
N ILE A 66 -6.41 3.80 2.92
CA ILE A 66 -6.48 5.27 2.88
C ILE A 66 -5.52 5.82 1.82
N VAL A 67 -4.26 5.40 1.84
CA VAL A 67 -3.22 5.84 0.89
C VAL A 67 -3.64 5.51 -0.55
N GLY A 68 -4.15 4.29 -0.79
CA GLY A 68 -4.66 3.89 -2.09
C GLY A 68 -5.85 4.76 -2.55
N SER A 69 -6.79 5.03 -1.65
CA SER A 69 -8.00 5.83 -1.94
C SER A 69 -7.68 7.28 -2.29
N ILE A 70 -6.74 7.90 -1.56
CA ILE A 70 -6.27 9.26 -1.83
C ILE A 70 -5.56 9.31 -3.17
N THR A 71 -4.61 8.39 -3.42
CA THR A 71 -3.84 8.35 -4.66
C THR A 71 -4.75 8.11 -5.87
N ALA A 72 -5.70 7.18 -5.78
CA ALA A 72 -6.69 6.95 -6.84
C ALA A 72 -7.57 8.18 -7.09
N GLY A 73 -7.96 8.90 -6.03
CA GLY A 73 -8.67 10.16 -6.14
C GLY A 73 -7.88 11.25 -6.87
N LEU A 74 -6.60 11.40 -6.53
CA LEU A 74 -5.69 12.35 -7.17
C LEU A 74 -5.42 11.99 -8.64
N LEU A 75 -5.13 10.72 -8.93
CA LEU A 75 -4.91 10.23 -10.30
C LEU A 75 -6.15 10.44 -11.16
N TRP A 76 -7.34 10.16 -10.64
CA TRP A 76 -8.57 10.44 -11.38
C TRP A 76 -8.73 11.93 -11.65
N TYR A 77 -8.52 12.80 -10.65
CA TYR A 77 -8.60 14.25 -10.83
C TYR A 77 -7.61 14.73 -11.90
N TRP A 78 -6.36 14.27 -11.84
CA TRP A 78 -5.33 14.64 -12.81
C TRP A 78 -5.68 14.22 -14.24
N ASN A 79 -6.28 13.04 -14.44
CA ASN A 79 -6.55 12.53 -15.79
C ASN A 79 -7.90 12.97 -16.37
N THR A 80 -8.77 13.60 -15.59
CA THR A 80 -10.14 13.90 -16.03
C THR A 80 -10.60 15.34 -15.79
N ALA A 81 -10.03 16.04 -14.81
CA ALA A 81 -10.42 17.38 -14.44
C ALA A 81 -9.37 18.46 -14.78
N LEU A 82 -8.15 18.04 -15.12
CA LEU A 82 -7.12 18.84 -15.79
C LEU A 82 -7.11 18.47 -17.29
#